data_AF-A0A1D7XK62-F1
#
_entry.id   AF-A0A1D7XK62-F1
#
_cell.length_a   1.000
_cell.length_b   1.000
_cell.length_c   1.000
_cell.angle_alpha   90.00
_cell.angle_beta   90.00
_cell.angle_gamma   90.00
#
_symmetry.space_group_name_H-M   'P 1'
#
loop_
_entity.id
_entity.type
_entity.pdbx_description
1 polymer ?
#
loop_
_entity_poly.entity_id
_entity_poly.type
_entity_poly.pdbx_seq_one_letter_code
_entity_poly.pdbx_strand_id
1 'polypeptide(L)'
;MKKDEENSIKDKDIINLINYKNRIIMITSDINEITFTSEGNECNAGILIKERNRDLLIRIDNLYLNSVNQITFDFRGGNKCNYKSKLLYSGTNTIISEDNITICISNNQTVEIKGEENSLLNIYGGTEMPAIGNNEWTAGSGHLIFSGCGNVEVKGGAGCKYYENLEHRGRCGCYSIGFLNKNITDTSTIKILENVNLKAIGGNGQSISSITLNKCSGCGGSAINIEDNSSFEKVGFGNLELIGGDAGKSIGNYACGNCADGGDAIKIKSGLINITSPAILKGGKGGSVDSKTEKVISKAGNGGDCISISKSELDENVRHAKIRIDNYVQAEGGDGGNSGVYFENESILGNDGGNGGNFINSNNFKIEAAIGNIFFTGGEGGKGGCGETIGKNGISGEKFKGDNIYYTEFVKEENEDLYKELDDLAKKESLLDFNNFSQEHIKKEDIEIIKDDKEINHENYNKNFYIEEKEVIEDIQLKENKIGYGDENNQLEIFPNLNEKNKLVKIENQALPVEYKEASKHSTNIIKRLFDYIKNLINKN
;
A
#
# COMPACT_ATOMS: atom_id res chain seq x y z
N MET A 1 28.46 -14.91 15.71
CA MET A 1 28.57 -14.17 14.43
C MET A 1 29.86 -13.36 14.45
N LYS A 2 30.71 -13.50 13.43
CA LYS A 2 31.85 -12.58 13.26
C LYS A 2 31.30 -11.26 12.75
N LYS A 3 31.49 -10.20 13.52
CA LYS A 3 31.12 -8.83 13.19
C LYS A 3 32.40 -8.18 12.67
N ASP A 4 32.85 -8.57 11.48
CA ASP A 4 34.15 -8.14 10.96
C ASP A 4 34.01 -7.40 9.62
N GLU A 5 34.75 -6.29 9.58
CA GLU A 5 35.03 -5.32 8.52
C GLU A 5 33.84 -4.44 8.10
N GLU A 6 33.86 -3.20 8.63
CA GLU A 6 33.36 -2.02 7.91
C GLU A 6 34.07 -1.98 6.55
N ASN A 7 33.56 -2.71 5.56
CA ASN A 7 33.86 -2.38 4.18
C ASN A 7 33.42 -0.93 4.01
N SER A 8 34.37 -0.04 3.71
CA SER A 8 34.10 1.39 3.56
C SER A 8 33.25 1.58 2.29
N ILE A 9 31.94 1.39 2.40
CA ILE A 9 30.99 1.63 1.32
C ILE A 9 30.99 3.13 1.05
N LYS A 10 31.28 3.49 -0.20
CA LYS A 10 31.34 4.86 -0.70
C LYS A 10 30.11 5.19 -1.54
N ASP A 11 29.93 6.48 -1.76
CA ASP A 11 28.89 7.00 -2.65
C ASP A 11 29.05 6.42 -4.05
N LYS A 12 27.94 5.95 -4.64
CA LYS A 12 27.84 5.33 -5.97
C LYS A 12 28.51 3.97 -6.10
N ASP A 13 28.85 3.31 -5.00
CA ASP A 13 29.37 1.95 -5.05
C ASP A 13 28.35 0.98 -5.67
N ILE A 14 28.86 0.01 -6.43
CA ILE A 14 28.11 -1.13 -6.95
C ILE A 14 28.50 -2.35 -6.12
N ILE A 15 27.54 -2.87 -5.36
CA ILE A 15 27.75 -4.02 -4.47
C ILE A 15 27.12 -5.26 -5.10
N ASN A 16 27.98 -6.18 -5.54
CA ASN A 16 27.56 -7.54 -5.90
C ASN A 16 27.50 -8.42 -4.63
N LEU A 17 26.28 -8.79 -4.24
CA LEU A 17 25.98 -9.50 -2.99
C LEU A 17 26.41 -10.96 -2.97
N ILE A 18 26.76 -11.56 -4.12
CA ILE A 18 27.32 -12.92 -4.17
C ILE A 18 28.57 -13.02 -3.28
N ASN A 19 29.34 -11.93 -3.19
CA ASN A 19 30.57 -11.85 -2.41
C ASN A 19 30.34 -11.74 -0.88
N TYR A 20 29.07 -11.62 -0.44
CA TYR A 20 28.70 -11.28 0.94
C TYR A 20 27.82 -12.34 1.63
N LYS A 21 27.92 -13.60 1.18
CA LYS A 21 27.10 -14.70 1.70
C LYS A 21 27.16 -14.81 3.23
N ASN A 22 25.99 -14.82 3.85
CA ASN A 22 25.71 -14.86 5.29
C ASN A 22 26.32 -13.69 6.09
N ARG A 23 26.48 -12.52 5.47
CA ARG A 23 26.92 -11.29 6.14
C ARG A 23 25.80 -10.26 6.19
N ILE A 24 25.86 -9.38 7.20
CA ILE A 24 25.04 -8.17 7.26
C ILE A 24 25.91 -7.01 6.77
N ILE A 25 25.47 -6.36 5.71
CA ILE A 25 26.07 -5.14 5.19
C ILE A 25 25.42 -3.97 5.90
N MET A 26 26.16 -3.31 6.77
CA MET A 26 25.72 -2.07 7.42
C MET A 26 26.25 -0.87 6.65
N ILE A 27 25.35 -0.03 6.18
CA ILE A 27 25.69 1.25 5.55
C ILE A 27 25.48 2.33 6.60
N THR A 28 26.60 2.82 7.14
CA THR A 28 26.67 3.87 8.17
C THR A 28 27.28 5.17 7.63
N SER A 29 27.86 5.11 6.44
CA SER A 29 28.48 6.24 5.74
C SER A 29 27.44 7.10 5.03
N ASP A 30 27.76 8.38 4.90
CA ASP A 30 26.85 9.36 4.31
C ASP A 30 26.85 9.30 2.76
N ILE A 31 26.23 8.25 2.22
CA ILE A 31 26.15 7.95 0.78
C ILE A 31 24.85 8.44 0.15
N ASN A 32 24.88 9.13 -0.98
CA ASN A 32 23.67 9.61 -1.65
C ASN A 32 23.10 8.60 -2.64
N GLU A 33 23.96 7.73 -3.16
CA GLU A 33 23.61 6.72 -4.15
C GLU A 33 24.33 5.39 -3.87
N ILE A 34 23.64 4.27 -4.11
CA ILE A 34 24.20 2.94 -4.04
C ILE A 34 23.48 1.98 -4.98
N THR A 35 24.20 1.01 -5.54
CA THR A 35 23.64 -0.02 -6.39
C THR A 35 23.87 -1.41 -5.80
N PHE A 36 22.84 -2.25 -5.78
CA PHE A 36 22.92 -3.66 -5.41
C PHE A 36 22.58 -4.57 -6.58
N THR A 37 23.33 -5.65 -6.74
CA THR A 37 23.05 -6.71 -7.72
C THR A 37 23.46 -8.07 -7.16
N SER A 38 22.88 -9.13 -7.71
CA SER A 38 23.42 -10.49 -7.57
C SER A 38 23.52 -11.20 -8.93
N GLU A 39 23.46 -10.46 -10.03
CA GLU A 39 23.52 -11.00 -11.39
C GLU A 39 22.50 -12.14 -11.61
N GLY A 40 21.35 -12.07 -10.94
CA GLY A 40 20.28 -13.07 -10.97
C GLY A 40 20.50 -14.29 -10.06
N ASN A 41 21.63 -14.39 -9.35
CA ASN A 41 21.94 -15.50 -8.46
C ASN A 41 21.34 -15.29 -7.07
N GLU A 42 20.78 -16.34 -6.49
CA GLU A 42 20.32 -16.30 -5.10
C GLU A 42 21.47 -16.00 -4.14
N CYS A 43 21.33 -14.94 -3.36
CA CYS A 43 22.27 -14.58 -2.32
C CYS A 43 21.56 -14.47 -0.96
N ASN A 44 22.27 -14.86 0.09
CA ASN A 44 21.84 -14.70 1.46
C ASN A 44 22.70 -13.63 2.10
N ALA A 45 22.21 -12.40 2.19
CA ALA A 45 22.88 -11.29 2.87
C ALA A 45 21.83 -10.42 3.57
N GLY A 46 22.19 -9.86 4.71
CA GLY A 46 21.40 -8.78 5.33
C GLY A 46 21.88 -7.44 4.78
N ILE A 47 20.95 -6.51 4.55
CA ILE A 47 21.27 -5.11 4.25
C ILE A 47 20.60 -4.28 5.33
N LEU A 48 21.36 -3.40 5.97
CA LEU A 48 20.85 -2.42 6.91
C LEU A 48 21.43 -1.05 6.56
N ILE A 49 20.57 -0.11 6.23
CA ILE A 49 20.94 1.28 5.96
C ILE A 49 20.55 2.08 7.20
N LYS A 50 21.49 2.74 7.88
CA LYS A 50 21.14 3.49 9.10
C LYS A 50 20.45 4.82 8.77
N GLU A 51 19.80 5.40 9.79
CA GLU A 51 19.12 6.69 9.74
C GLU A 51 19.97 7.79 9.07
N ARG A 52 19.31 8.60 8.24
CA ARG A 52 19.98 9.62 7.40
C ARG A 52 19.30 10.97 7.48
N ASN A 53 20.08 11.99 7.11
CA ASN A 53 19.69 13.40 7.07
C ASN A 53 19.71 14.00 5.65
N ARG A 54 19.46 13.20 4.61
CA ARG A 54 19.39 13.64 3.21
C ARG A 54 18.78 12.53 2.33
N ASP A 55 18.41 12.87 1.10
CA ASP A 55 17.89 11.93 0.09
C ASP A 55 18.85 10.76 -0.16
N LEU A 56 18.29 9.59 -0.48
CA LEU A 56 19.02 8.38 -0.85
C LEU A 56 18.45 7.77 -2.13
N LEU A 57 19.33 7.46 -3.07
CA LEU A 57 19.02 6.70 -4.27
C LEU A 57 19.58 5.28 -4.14
N ILE A 58 18.71 4.28 -4.07
CA ILE A 58 19.06 2.87 -4.15
C ILE A 58 18.71 2.36 -5.54
N ARG A 59 19.67 1.74 -6.21
CA ARG A 59 19.45 1.01 -7.45
C ARG A 59 19.54 -0.49 -7.18
N ILE A 60 18.60 -1.26 -7.71
CA ILE A 60 18.67 -2.72 -7.71
C ILE A 60 18.56 -3.23 -9.14
N ASP A 61 19.47 -4.13 -9.51
CA ASP A 61 19.48 -4.73 -10.84
C ASP A 61 19.73 -6.23 -10.74
N ASN A 62 18.79 -7.02 -11.26
CA ASN A 62 18.83 -8.49 -11.22
C ASN A 62 19.21 -9.03 -9.83
N LEU A 63 18.61 -8.45 -8.78
CA LEU A 63 18.90 -8.77 -7.40
C LEU A 63 17.99 -9.90 -6.91
N TYR A 64 18.56 -11.05 -6.55
CA TYR A 64 17.86 -12.12 -5.83
C TYR A 64 18.44 -12.23 -4.42
N LEU A 65 17.75 -11.63 -3.46
CA LEU A 65 18.11 -11.62 -2.05
C LEU A 65 17.12 -12.46 -1.25
N ASN A 66 17.57 -13.59 -0.74
CA ASN A 66 16.81 -14.48 0.13
C ASN A 66 17.64 -14.76 1.38
N SER A 67 17.33 -14.06 2.47
CA SER A 67 18.12 -14.13 3.69
C SER A 67 17.27 -14.55 4.87
N VAL A 68 17.80 -15.54 5.58
CA VAL A 68 17.44 -15.87 6.97
C VAL A 68 17.85 -14.77 7.95
N ASN A 69 18.64 -13.78 7.51
CA ASN A 69 19.04 -12.64 8.31
C ASN A 69 18.14 -11.44 8.01
N GLN A 70 18.22 -10.42 8.88
CA GLN A 70 17.50 -9.17 8.71
C GLN A 70 17.90 -8.47 7.39
N ILE A 71 16.92 -8.30 6.50
CA ILE A 71 17.00 -7.45 5.31
C ILE A 71 16.06 -6.29 5.56
N THR A 72 16.60 -5.08 5.62
CA THR A 72 15.81 -3.86 5.70
C THR A 72 16.50 -2.75 4.92
N PHE A 73 15.89 -2.33 3.82
CA PHE A 73 16.13 -1.01 3.25
C PHE A 73 15.42 0.02 4.12
N ASP A 74 16.15 0.53 5.09
CA ASP A 74 15.61 1.43 6.10
C ASP A 74 15.80 2.89 5.64
N PHE A 75 14.67 3.51 5.27
CA PHE A 75 14.60 4.90 4.83
C PHE A 75 14.14 5.82 5.96
N ARG A 76 14.16 5.39 7.22
CA ARG A 76 13.78 6.25 8.35
C ARG A 76 14.76 7.42 8.47
N GLY A 77 14.21 8.63 8.63
CA GLY A 77 15.00 9.81 8.98
C GLY A 77 15.29 9.85 10.47
N GLY A 78 16.47 10.34 10.87
CA GLY A 78 16.81 10.55 12.29
C GLY A 78 15.94 11.61 12.97
N ASN A 79 15.34 12.51 12.18
CA ASN A 79 14.33 13.51 12.58
C ASN A 79 13.19 13.54 11.55
N LYS A 80 12.02 14.11 11.92
CA LYS A 80 10.95 14.44 10.96
C LYS A 80 11.49 15.41 9.91
N CYS A 81 11.78 14.91 8.71
CA CYS A 81 12.40 15.66 7.61
C CYS A 81 11.75 15.26 6.28
N ASN A 82 11.71 16.14 5.30
CA ASN A 82 11.07 15.86 4.01
C ASN A 82 12.06 15.31 2.96
N TYR A 83 12.79 14.24 3.25
CA TYR A 83 13.66 13.63 2.24
C TYR A 83 12.85 12.83 1.23
N LYS A 84 13.31 12.87 -0.01
CA LYS A 84 12.69 12.25 -1.18
C LYS A 84 13.61 11.16 -1.71
N SER A 85 13.65 10.06 -1.00
CA SER A 85 14.46 8.90 -1.37
C SER A 85 13.81 8.11 -2.51
N LYS A 86 14.62 7.36 -3.24
CA LYS A 86 14.16 6.55 -4.37
C LYS A 86 14.77 5.16 -4.34
N LEU A 87 13.96 4.17 -4.71
CA LEU A 87 14.41 2.85 -5.09
C LEU A 87 14.11 2.66 -6.58
N LEU A 88 15.16 2.59 -7.39
CA LEU A 88 15.08 2.31 -8.82
C LEU A 88 15.36 0.83 -9.05
N TYR A 89 14.51 0.15 -9.82
CA TYR A 89 14.70 -1.25 -10.14
C TYR A 89 14.63 -1.54 -11.65
N SER A 90 15.59 -2.35 -12.10
CA SER A 90 15.72 -2.88 -13.46
C SER A 90 15.84 -4.40 -13.43
N GLY A 91 15.51 -5.07 -14.53
CA GLY A 91 15.57 -6.53 -14.61
C GLY A 91 14.59 -7.22 -13.66
N THR A 92 14.92 -8.44 -13.22
CA THR A 92 14.09 -9.23 -12.30
C THR A 92 14.69 -9.27 -10.91
N ASN A 93 13.97 -8.73 -9.93
CA ASN A 93 14.41 -8.60 -8.55
C ASN A 93 13.48 -9.36 -7.61
N THR A 94 14.04 -10.03 -6.61
CA THR A 94 13.31 -10.71 -5.55
C THR A 94 14.02 -10.46 -4.23
N ILE A 95 13.27 -9.98 -3.24
CA ILE A 95 13.77 -9.63 -1.91
C ILE A 95 12.86 -10.29 -0.88
N ILE A 96 13.39 -11.28 -0.17
CA ILE A 96 12.68 -12.07 0.83
C ILE A 96 13.36 -11.85 2.18
N SER A 97 12.68 -11.15 3.08
CA SER A 97 13.06 -11.08 4.48
C SER A 97 12.35 -12.16 5.28
N GLU A 98 13.04 -12.87 6.16
CA GLU A 98 12.38 -13.85 7.05
C GLU A 98 11.86 -13.23 8.36
N ASP A 99 12.50 -12.17 8.88
CA ASP A 99 12.29 -11.68 10.25
C ASP A 99 12.13 -10.14 10.37
N ASN A 100 12.11 -9.38 9.27
CA ASN A 100 12.02 -7.93 9.35
C ASN A 100 11.12 -7.31 8.27
N ILE A 101 10.87 -6.01 8.40
CA ILE A 101 10.34 -5.18 7.33
C ILE A 101 11.39 -5.10 6.23
N THR A 102 10.99 -5.35 4.99
CA THR A 102 11.92 -5.35 3.86
C THR A 102 12.26 -3.93 3.41
N ILE A 103 11.27 -3.04 3.32
CA ILE A 103 11.46 -1.61 3.07
C ILE A 103 10.78 -0.81 4.20
N CYS A 104 11.59 -0.22 5.07
CA CYS A 104 11.09 0.52 6.23
C CYS A 104 11.00 2.03 5.93
N ILE A 105 9.83 2.62 6.15
CA ILE A 105 9.54 4.04 5.92
C ILE A 105 8.78 4.59 7.13
N SER A 106 9.32 5.59 7.81
CA SER A 106 8.63 6.33 8.88
C SER A 106 9.20 7.75 8.99
N ASN A 107 8.74 8.54 9.96
CA ASN A 107 9.20 9.91 10.24
C ASN A 107 9.00 10.90 9.07
N ASN A 108 7.81 10.89 8.45
CA ASN A 108 7.42 11.76 7.32
C ASN A 108 8.29 11.59 6.06
N GLN A 109 9.01 10.48 5.93
CA GLN A 109 9.88 10.26 4.78
C GLN A 109 9.08 9.90 3.53
N THR A 110 9.50 10.45 2.39
CA THR A 110 8.95 10.09 1.08
C THR A 110 9.89 9.14 0.37
N VAL A 111 9.35 7.99 -0.07
CA VAL A 111 10.07 7.02 -0.89
C VAL A 111 9.31 6.77 -2.18
N GLU A 112 10.01 6.97 -3.30
CA GLU A 112 9.54 6.59 -4.64
C GLU A 112 10.14 5.24 -5.04
N ILE A 113 9.30 4.22 -5.24
CA ILE A 113 9.67 2.94 -5.85
C ILE A 113 9.35 3.03 -7.34
N LYS A 114 10.38 3.06 -8.18
CA LYS A 114 10.24 3.31 -9.62
C LYS A 114 10.90 2.23 -10.47
N GLY A 115 10.09 1.64 -11.35
CA GLY A 115 10.51 0.57 -12.26
C GLY A 115 10.77 1.04 -13.67
N GLU A 116 11.80 0.47 -14.29
CA GLU A 116 11.99 0.54 -15.74
C GLU A 116 10.97 -0.35 -16.50
N GLU A 117 10.91 -0.21 -17.82
CA GLU A 117 10.06 -1.05 -18.65
C GLU A 117 10.51 -2.52 -18.56
N ASN A 118 9.55 -3.45 -18.51
CA ASN A 118 9.79 -4.89 -18.40
C ASN A 118 10.56 -5.34 -17.13
N SER A 119 10.65 -4.49 -16.11
CA SER A 119 11.23 -4.88 -14.83
C SER A 119 10.19 -5.53 -13.90
N LEU A 120 10.69 -6.37 -12.99
CA LEU A 120 9.90 -7.02 -11.95
C LEU A 120 10.59 -6.84 -10.59
N LEU A 121 9.80 -6.48 -9.58
CA LEU A 121 10.24 -6.39 -8.19
C LEU A 121 9.29 -7.18 -7.29
N ASN A 122 9.77 -8.30 -6.76
CA ASN A 122 9.06 -9.07 -5.75
C ASN A 122 9.61 -8.75 -4.36
N ILE A 123 8.74 -8.37 -3.43
CA ILE A 123 9.11 -8.02 -2.05
C ILE A 123 8.24 -8.84 -1.09
N TYR A 124 8.89 -9.58 -0.20
CA TYR A 124 8.23 -10.40 0.81
C TYR A 124 8.66 -9.91 2.19
N GLY A 125 7.67 -9.59 3.02
CA GLY A 125 7.88 -9.18 4.40
C GLY A 125 8.26 -10.37 5.26
N GLY A 126 9.10 -10.09 6.26
CA GLY A 126 9.40 -11.04 7.32
C GLY A 126 8.15 -11.47 8.06
N THR A 127 8.26 -12.56 8.76
CA THR A 127 7.21 -13.17 9.54
C THR A 127 6.54 -12.17 10.50
N GLU A 128 5.21 -12.05 10.43
CA GLU A 128 4.43 -11.03 11.17
C GLU A 128 4.81 -9.56 10.87
N MET A 129 5.62 -9.30 9.84
CA MET A 129 6.06 -7.98 9.42
C MET A 129 5.44 -7.58 8.09
N PRO A 130 5.23 -6.28 7.85
CA PRO A 130 4.91 -5.82 6.51
C PRO A 130 6.12 -5.90 5.58
N ALA A 131 5.86 -5.99 4.28
CA ALA A 131 6.92 -5.91 3.28
C ALA A 131 7.40 -4.46 3.09
N ILE A 132 6.48 -3.50 3.05
CA ILE A 132 6.78 -2.09 2.82
C ILE A 132 6.00 -1.21 3.80
N GLY A 133 6.69 -0.23 4.39
CA GLY A 133 6.11 0.77 5.30
C GLY A 133 6.70 0.64 6.69
N ASN A 134 5.89 0.53 7.74
CA ASN A 134 6.41 0.37 9.10
C ASN A 134 5.49 -0.50 9.97
N ASN A 135 5.88 -0.77 11.21
CA ASN A 135 5.13 -1.58 12.17
C ASN A 135 5.11 -0.93 13.56
N GLU A 136 4.61 -1.61 14.59
CA GLU A 136 4.47 -1.06 15.95
C GLU A 136 5.80 -0.59 16.57
N TRP A 137 6.92 -1.22 16.20
CA TRP A 137 8.25 -0.85 16.69
C TRP A 137 8.84 0.35 15.95
N THR A 138 8.48 0.55 14.67
CA THR A 138 8.97 1.63 13.82
C THR A 138 7.90 2.67 13.47
N ALA A 139 6.77 2.65 14.18
CA ALA A 139 5.58 3.43 13.86
C ALA A 139 5.83 4.95 13.82
N GLY A 140 5.17 5.59 12.87
CA GLY A 140 5.29 6.99 12.47
C GLY A 140 4.73 7.18 11.06
N SER A 141 4.48 8.42 10.64
CA SER A 141 4.00 8.71 9.29
C SER A 141 5.03 8.40 8.20
N GLY A 142 4.55 8.05 7.01
CA GLY A 142 5.40 7.88 5.83
C GLY A 142 4.63 8.07 4.52
N HIS A 143 5.37 8.38 3.46
CA HIS A 143 4.83 8.63 2.14
C HIS A 143 5.47 7.69 1.12
N LEU A 144 4.65 6.89 0.46
CA LEU A 144 5.08 5.91 -0.53
C LEU A 144 4.50 6.24 -1.89
N ILE A 145 5.34 6.25 -2.92
CA ILE A 145 4.95 6.48 -4.30
C ILE A 145 5.44 5.31 -5.16
N PHE A 146 4.54 4.65 -5.88
CA PHE A 146 4.89 3.73 -6.96
C PHE A 146 4.79 4.46 -8.29
N SER A 147 5.83 4.38 -9.13
CA SER A 147 5.88 5.05 -10.43
C SER A 147 6.69 4.26 -11.47
N GLY A 148 6.70 4.74 -12.72
CA GLY A 148 7.42 4.09 -13.82
C GLY A 148 6.57 3.06 -14.56
N CYS A 149 7.21 2.07 -15.19
CA CYS A 149 6.54 1.13 -16.12
C CYS A 149 6.78 -0.35 -15.77
N GLY A 150 7.25 -0.61 -14.54
CA GLY A 150 7.58 -1.97 -14.07
C GLY A 150 6.41 -2.68 -13.38
N ASN A 151 6.66 -3.92 -12.98
CA ASN A 151 5.75 -4.73 -12.18
C ASN A 151 6.28 -4.84 -10.75
N VAL A 152 5.40 -4.72 -9.76
CA VAL A 152 5.71 -4.90 -8.34
C VAL A 152 4.75 -5.91 -7.74
N GLU A 153 5.28 -6.96 -7.10
CA GLU A 153 4.52 -7.88 -6.27
C GLU A 153 4.99 -7.78 -4.82
N VAL A 154 4.07 -7.48 -3.91
CA VAL A 154 4.36 -7.27 -2.50
C VAL A 154 3.55 -8.24 -1.65
N LYS A 155 4.21 -8.98 -0.73
CA LYS A 155 3.54 -9.90 0.18
C LYS A 155 3.87 -9.60 1.64
N GLY A 156 2.83 -9.46 2.46
CA GLY A 156 3.00 -9.36 3.91
C GLY A 156 3.48 -10.68 4.52
N GLY A 157 4.14 -10.58 5.67
CA GLY A 157 4.59 -11.73 6.43
C GLY A 157 3.44 -12.61 6.91
N ALA A 158 3.56 -13.92 6.74
CA ALA A 158 2.63 -14.86 7.34
C ALA A 158 2.79 -14.89 8.87
N GLY A 159 1.74 -15.29 9.59
CA GLY A 159 1.84 -15.57 11.02
C GLY A 159 2.54 -16.91 11.29
N CYS A 160 3.44 -16.95 12.28
CA CYS A 160 4.25 -18.14 12.57
C CYS A 160 4.24 -18.53 14.06
N LYS A 161 5.01 -19.55 14.43
CA LYS A 161 5.08 -20.13 15.79
C LYS A 161 6.30 -19.71 16.61
N TYR A 162 7.14 -18.78 16.13
CA TYR A 162 8.52 -18.59 16.63
C TYR A 162 8.64 -18.15 18.10
N TYR A 163 7.55 -17.72 18.75
CA TYR A 163 7.57 -17.36 20.17
C TYR A 163 6.82 -18.39 21.01
N GLU A 164 7.56 -19.34 21.59
CA GLU A 164 7.07 -20.49 22.37
C GLU A 164 6.25 -20.12 23.62
N ASN A 165 6.20 -18.85 24.03
CA ASN A 165 5.53 -18.42 25.26
C ASN A 165 4.07 -17.95 25.11
N LEU A 166 3.48 -18.03 23.91
CA LEU A 166 2.06 -17.72 23.69
C LEU A 166 1.31 -18.98 23.24
N GLU A 167 1.15 -19.94 24.14
CA GLU A 167 0.55 -21.26 23.86
C GLU A 167 -0.92 -21.24 23.40
N HIS A 168 -1.55 -20.06 23.31
CA HIS A 168 -3.01 -19.93 23.25
C HIS A 168 -3.59 -19.19 22.04
N ARG A 169 -2.81 -18.58 21.14
CA ARG A 169 -3.35 -17.95 19.92
C ARG A 169 -2.41 -18.12 18.72
N GLY A 170 -2.97 -18.49 17.59
CA GLY A 170 -2.30 -18.43 16.30
C GLY A 170 -1.98 -16.97 15.96
N ARG A 171 -0.81 -16.76 15.39
CA ARG A 171 -0.34 -15.43 15.03
C ARG A 171 -0.98 -14.94 13.74
N CYS A 172 -1.36 -13.67 13.71
CA CYS A 172 -1.94 -13.06 12.52
C CYS A 172 -0.88 -12.86 11.44
N GLY A 173 -1.28 -12.96 10.18
CA GLY A 173 -0.47 -12.41 9.10
C GLY A 173 -0.45 -10.89 9.17
N CYS A 174 0.59 -10.29 8.62
CA CYS A 174 0.76 -8.84 8.59
C CYS A 174 0.29 -8.26 7.25
N TYR A 175 0.04 -6.97 7.21
CA TYR A 175 -0.32 -6.31 5.96
C TYR A 175 0.84 -6.27 4.98
N SER A 176 0.58 -6.14 3.69
CA SER A 176 1.65 -6.12 2.69
C SER A 176 2.34 -4.75 2.60
N ILE A 177 1.54 -3.70 2.47
CA ILE A 177 1.99 -2.31 2.41
C ILE A 177 1.14 -1.54 3.42
N GLY A 178 1.79 -0.80 4.30
CA GLY A 178 1.03 0.01 5.25
C GLY A 178 1.86 0.72 6.27
N PHE A 179 1.19 1.62 6.98
CA PHE A 179 1.77 2.43 8.02
C PHE A 179 0.99 2.20 9.31
N LEU A 180 1.70 2.27 10.42
CA LEU A 180 1.19 2.42 11.78
C LEU A 180 1.66 3.79 12.28
N ASN A 181 0.71 4.67 12.60
CA ASN A 181 1.00 6.01 13.09
C ASN A 181 0.88 6.00 14.63
N LYS A 182 1.90 6.50 15.34
CA LYS A 182 1.85 6.62 16.80
C LYS A 182 1.00 7.80 17.26
N ASN A 183 1.03 8.89 16.51
CA ASN A 183 0.23 10.08 16.80
C ASN A 183 -0.91 10.19 15.81
N ILE A 184 -2.05 10.62 16.33
CA ILE A 184 -3.30 10.68 15.57
C ILE A 184 -3.32 11.81 14.52
N THR A 185 -2.40 12.76 14.66
CA THR A 185 -2.18 13.87 13.73
C THR A 185 -1.20 13.52 12.62
N ASP A 186 -0.41 12.45 12.78
CA ASP A 186 0.52 12.02 11.74
C ASP A 186 -0.27 11.46 10.55
N THR A 187 0.04 11.91 9.34
CA THR A 187 -0.62 11.49 8.10
C THR A 187 0.33 10.68 7.22
N SER A 188 -0.14 9.55 6.72
CA SER A 188 0.60 8.70 5.77
C SER A 188 -0.08 8.70 4.41
N THR A 189 0.69 8.51 3.35
CA THR A 189 0.13 8.47 1.98
C THR A 189 0.72 7.32 1.18
N ILE A 190 -0.13 6.59 0.46
CA ILE A 190 0.28 5.61 -0.55
C ILE A 190 -0.28 6.07 -1.89
N LYS A 191 0.59 6.36 -2.86
CA LYS A 191 0.21 6.79 -4.21
C LYS A 191 0.74 5.84 -5.27
N ILE A 192 -0.12 5.46 -6.21
CA ILE A 192 0.21 4.60 -7.33
C ILE A 192 -0.03 5.39 -8.62
N LEU A 193 1.06 5.75 -9.28
CA LEU A 193 1.07 6.63 -10.46
C LEU A 193 0.96 5.83 -11.76
N GLU A 194 1.04 6.53 -12.89
CA GLU A 194 0.85 5.99 -14.24
C GLU A 194 1.83 4.86 -14.57
N ASN A 195 1.30 3.83 -15.23
CA ASN A 195 1.99 2.70 -15.87
C ASN A 195 2.61 1.60 -14.98
N VAL A 196 2.64 1.77 -13.65
CA VAL A 196 3.11 0.70 -12.75
C VAL A 196 2.02 -0.34 -12.50
N ASN A 197 2.36 -1.62 -12.67
CA ASN A 197 1.49 -2.71 -12.25
C ASN A 197 1.85 -3.10 -10.82
N LEU A 198 0.88 -3.06 -9.92
CA LEU A 198 1.06 -3.43 -8.51
C LEU A 198 0.12 -4.57 -8.12
N LYS A 199 0.70 -5.64 -7.58
CA LYS A 199 -0.01 -6.70 -6.88
C LYS A 199 0.42 -6.71 -5.42
N ALA A 200 -0.51 -6.57 -4.49
CA ALA A 200 -0.24 -6.56 -3.07
C ALA A 200 -1.09 -7.63 -2.36
N ILE A 201 -0.45 -8.48 -1.55
CA ILE A 201 -1.09 -9.64 -0.91
C ILE A 201 -0.80 -9.62 0.58
N GLY A 202 -1.83 -9.52 1.40
CA GLY A 202 -1.70 -9.63 2.85
C GLY A 202 -1.16 -10.99 3.28
N GLY A 203 -0.45 -11.02 4.42
CA GLY A 203 0.10 -12.24 4.97
C GLY A 203 -1.00 -13.18 5.47
N ASN A 204 -0.80 -14.48 5.32
CA ASN A 204 -1.76 -15.46 5.83
C ASN A 204 -1.65 -15.64 7.35
N GLY A 205 -2.79 -15.86 7.99
CA GLY A 205 -2.87 -16.19 9.40
C GLY A 205 -2.39 -17.60 9.71
N GLN A 206 -1.88 -17.80 10.92
CA GLN A 206 -1.35 -19.09 11.34
C GLN A 206 -2.47 -20.11 11.59
N SER A 207 -2.38 -21.27 10.94
CA SER A 207 -3.21 -22.43 11.26
C SER A 207 -2.73 -23.11 12.55
N ILE A 208 -3.67 -23.55 13.38
CA ILE A 208 -3.40 -24.18 14.66
C ILE A 208 -3.87 -25.63 14.67
N SER A 209 -3.06 -26.50 15.29
CA SER A 209 -3.44 -27.87 15.62
C SER A 209 -3.55 -28.00 17.13
N SER A 210 -4.71 -28.41 17.66
CA SER A 210 -4.98 -28.94 19.02
C SER A 210 -6.05 -28.22 19.89
N ILE A 211 -6.21 -28.75 21.11
CA ILE A 211 -7.44 -29.18 21.78
C ILE A 211 -7.65 -28.39 23.08
N THR A 212 -7.98 -27.10 23.00
CA THR A 212 -8.56 -26.37 24.16
C THR A 212 -9.47 -25.23 23.70
N LEU A 213 -10.62 -25.01 24.37
CA LEU A 213 -11.64 -23.99 24.06
C LEU A 213 -11.10 -22.55 23.82
N ASN A 214 -9.91 -22.24 24.32
CA ASN A 214 -9.35 -20.90 24.33
C ASN A 214 -8.37 -20.60 23.18
N LYS A 215 -8.16 -21.53 22.22
CA LYS A 215 -7.25 -21.29 21.08
C LYS A 215 -7.97 -20.61 19.92
N CYS A 216 -7.35 -19.62 19.30
CA CYS A 216 -7.84 -19.04 18.04
C CYS A 216 -6.79 -19.21 16.95
N SER A 217 -7.18 -19.47 15.70
CA SER A 217 -6.24 -19.35 14.58
C SER A 217 -5.86 -17.87 14.35
N GLY A 218 -4.82 -17.62 13.57
CA GLY A 218 -4.41 -16.25 13.25
C GLY A 218 -5.29 -15.62 12.18
N CYS A 219 -5.52 -14.31 12.26
CA CYS A 219 -6.20 -13.56 11.20
C CYS A 219 -5.32 -13.40 9.96
N GLY A 220 -5.94 -13.21 8.80
CA GLY A 220 -5.23 -12.73 7.62
C GLY A 220 -4.84 -11.24 7.76
N GLY A 221 -3.71 -10.85 7.17
CA GLY A 221 -3.30 -9.46 7.06
C GLY A 221 -3.95 -8.78 5.86
N SER A 222 -4.09 -7.45 5.89
CA SER A 222 -4.67 -6.70 4.76
C SER A 222 -3.67 -6.53 3.62
N ALA A 223 -4.10 -6.35 2.37
CA ALA A 223 -3.14 -5.93 1.33
C ALA A 223 -2.62 -4.52 1.64
N ILE A 224 -3.51 -3.56 1.85
CA ILE A 224 -3.17 -2.20 2.27
C ILE A 224 -3.69 -1.93 3.68
N ASN A 225 -2.84 -1.40 4.58
CA ASN A 225 -3.26 -0.89 5.89
C ASN A 225 -2.88 0.58 6.07
N ILE A 226 -3.87 1.42 6.33
CA ILE A 226 -3.70 2.86 6.46
C ILE A 226 -4.38 3.35 7.74
N GLU A 227 -3.71 4.24 8.44
CA GLU A 227 -4.12 4.73 9.76
C GLU A 227 -4.94 6.01 9.67
N ASP A 228 -5.08 6.71 10.78
CA ASP A 228 -5.89 7.92 10.86
C ASP A 228 -5.40 9.03 9.91
N ASN A 229 -6.35 9.80 9.38
CA ASN A 229 -6.13 10.99 8.53
C ASN A 229 -5.21 10.75 7.31
N SER A 230 -5.12 9.52 6.83
CA SER A 230 -4.15 9.11 5.83
C SER A 230 -4.81 8.84 4.47
N SER A 231 -4.03 8.76 3.38
CA SER A 231 -4.59 8.59 2.03
C SER A 231 -4.04 7.41 1.23
N PHE A 232 -4.93 6.78 0.47
CA PHE A 232 -4.63 5.83 -0.60
C PHE A 232 -5.11 6.40 -1.93
N GLU A 233 -4.22 6.55 -2.90
CA GLU A 233 -4.54 7.09 -4.22
C GLU A 233 -4.02 6.18 -5.34
N LYS A 234 -4.93 5.75 -6.22
CA LYS A 234 -4.64 5.06 -7.48
C LYS A 234 -5.17 5.91 -8.63
N VAL A 235 -4.24 6.56 -9.34
CA VAL A 235 -4.58 7.52 -10.42
C VAL A 235 -4.19 7.03 -11.83
N GLY A 236 -3.23 6.11 -11.93
CA GLY A 236 -2.67 5.67 -13.21
C GLY A 236 -3.36 4.48 -13.88
N PHE A 237 -3.11 4.23 -15.18
CA PHE A 237 -3.69 3.10 -15.92
C PHE A 237 -3.06 1.72 -15.66
N GLY A 238 -1.95 1.65 -14.92
CA GLY A 238 -1.34 0.38 -14.55
C GLY A 238 -2.30 -0.49 -13.73
N ASN A 239 -2.17 -1.80 -13.84
CA ASN A 239 -3.05 -2.74 -13.15
C ASN A 239 -2.79 -2.69 -11.64
N LEU A 240 -3.86 -2.61 -10.85
CA LEU A 240 -3.82 -2.76 -9.40
C LEU A 240 -4.57 -4.03 -9.00
N GLU A 241 -3.93 -4.91 -8.24
CA GLU A 241 -4.55 -6.09 -7.62
C GLU A 241 -4.22 -6.12 -6.13
N LEU A 242 -5.24 -5.99 -5.28
CA LEU A 242 -5.12 -6.01 -3.82
C LEU A 242 -5.86 -7.23 -3.28
N ILE A 243 -5.16 -8.08 -2.54
CA ILE A 243 -5.69 -9.35 -2.01
C ILE A 243 -5.41 -9.44 -0.52
N GLY A 244 -6.45 -9.49 0.31
CA GLY A 244 -6.30 -9.80 1.73
C GLY A 244 -5.78 -11.21 1.97
N GLY A 245 -4.98 -11.40 3.02
CA GLY A 245 -4.47 -12.71 3.40
C GLY A 245 -5.57 -13.62 3.93
N ASP A 246 -5.44 -14.93 3.73
CA ASP A 246 -6.36 -15.90 4.29
C ASP A 246 -6.13 -16.05 5.79
N ALA A 247 -7.20 -16.27 6.55
CA ALA A 247 -7.05 -16.63 7.94
C ALA A 247 -6.50 -18.05 8.12
N GLY A 248 -5.91 -18.29 9.29
CA GLY A 248 -5.48 -19.62 9.69
C GLY A 248 -6.67 -20.56 9.93
N LYS A 249 -6.44 -21.86 9.75
CA LYS A 249 -7.42 -22.91 10.00
C LYS A 249 -7.24 -23.53 11.39
N SER A 250 -8.32 -24.11 11.91
CA SER A 250 -8.29 -24.95 13.11
C SER A 250 -8.31 -26.42 12.68
N ILE A 251 -7.24 -27.17 12.95
CA ILE A 251 -6.99 -28.51 12.40
C ILE A 251 -6.91 -29.56 13.52
N GLY A 252 -7.64 -30.67 13.40
CA GLY A 252 -7.44 -31.88 14.20
C GLY A 252 -8.68 -32.51 14.84
N ASN A 253 -8.48 -33.66 15.50
CA ASN A 253 -9.55 -34.53 16.02
C ASN A 253 -10.40 -33.90 17.15
N TYR A 254 -9.90 -32.84 17.75
CA TYR A 254 -10.57 -32.06 18.78
C TYR A 254 -10.16 -30.58 18.65
N ALA A 255 -10.28 -29.99 17.47
CA ALA A 255 -10.02 -28.56 17.34
C ALA A 255 -11.11 -27.81 18.13
N CYS A 256 -10.73 -27.17 19.23
CA CYS A 256 -11.63 -26.29 19.96
C CYS A 256 -11.08 -24.87 19.98
N GLY A 257 -11.94 -23.89 19.69
CA GLY A 257 -11.48 -22.52 19.45
C GLY A 257 -12.28 -21.69 18.45
N ASN A 258 -11.89 -20.44 18.21
CA ASN A 258 -12.45 -19.61 17.13
C ASN A 258 -11.49 -19.55 15.96
N CYS A 259 -11.97 -19.85 14.75
CA CYS A 259 -11.24 -19.49 13.55
C CYS A 259 -11.29 -17.97 13.38
N ALA A 260 -10.15 -17.40 13.00
CA ALA A 260 -10.01 -15.98 12.77
C ALA A 260 -10.50 -15.55 11.38
N ASP A 261 -10.66 -14.24 11.22
CA ASP A 261 -11.17 -13.62 10.00
C ASP A 261 -10.08 -13.47 8.94
N GLY A 262 -10.50 -13.49 7.67
CA GLY A 262 -9.65 -13.14 6.54
C GLY A 262 -9.25 -11.67 6.57
N GLY A 263 -8.12 -11.34 5.94
CA GLY A 263 -7.66 -9.96 5.81
C GLY A 263 -8.43 -9.20 4.74
N ASP A 264 -8.47 -7.87 4.87
CA ASP A 264 -9.15 -7.01 3.88
C ASP A 264 -8.25 -6.68 2.68
N ALA A 265 -8.83 -6.31 1.54
CA ALA A 265 -8.00 -5.73 0.47
C ALA A 265 -7.44 -4.36 0.88
N ILE A 266 -8.28 -3.49 1.44
CA ILE A 266 -7.89 -2.21 2.02
C ILE A 266 -8.52 -2.07 3.39
N LYS A 267 -7.70 -1.77 4.40
CA LYS A 267 -8.14 -1.39 5.74
C LYS A 267 -7.72 0.04 6.02
N ILE A 268 -8.68 0.87 6.42
CA ILE A 268 -8.44 2.27 6.78
C ILE A 268 -9.09 2.59 8.13
N LYS A 269 -8.52 3.49 8.93
CA LYS A 269 -9.19 4.02 10.13
C LYS A 269 -10.00 5.28 9.83
N SER A 270 -9.38 6.27 9.20
CA SER A 270 -10.01 7.50 8.72
C SER A 270 -9.17 8.11 7.59
N GLY A 271 -9.73 9.01 6.78
CA GLY A 271 -9.02 9.66 5.67
C GLY A 271 -9.59 9.33 4.30
N LEU A 272 -8.74 9.25 3.27
CA LEU A 272 -9.16 9.22 1.86
C LEU A 272 -8.75 7.92 1.16
N ILE A 273 -9.70 7.29 0.47
CA ILE A 273 -9.44 6.27 -0.56
C ILE A 273 -9.89 6.85 -1.89
N ASN A 274 -9.00 6.95 -2.87
CA ASN A 274 -9.30 7.44 -4.21
C ASN A 274 -8.77 6.47 -5.27
N ILE A 275 -9.65 5.75 -5.95
CA ILE A 275 -9.31 4.80 -7.01
C ILE A 275 -9.99 5.25 -8.29
N THR A 276 -9.26 5.95 -9.16
CA THR A 276 -9.80 6.54 -10.41
C THR A 276 -9.43 5.73 -11.66
N SER A 277 -9.02 4.47 -11.49
CA SER A 277 -8.51 3.61 -12.55
C SER A 277 -8.79 2.14 -12.26
N PRO A 278 -8.71 1.24 -13.26
CA PRO A 278 -9.01 -0.17 -13.08
C PRO A 278 -8.23 -0.79 -11.91
N ALA A 279 -8.95 -1.57 -11.11
CA ALA A 279 -8.41 -2.26 -9.95
C ALA A 279 -9.20 -3.55 -9.67
N ILE A 280 -8.51 -4.52 -9.07
CA ILE A 280 -9.09 -5.74 -8.53
C ILE A 280 -8.91 -5.70 -7.01
N LEU A 281 -10.00 -5.78 -6.26
CA LEU A 281 -10.00 -5.80 -4.80
C LEU A 281 -10.58 -7.12 -4.31
N LYS A 282 -9.82 -7.88 -3.52
CA LYS A 282 -10.25 -9.19 -3.01
C LYS A 282 -10.02 -9.31 -1.51
N GLY A 283 -11.06 -9.65 -0.77
CA GLY A 283 -10.93 -10.05 0.63
C GLY A 283 -10.32 -11.45 0.76
N GLY A 284 -9.60 -11.68 1.85
CA GLY A 284 -9.07 -13.00 2.21
C GLY A 284 -10.13 -13.91 2.81
N LYS A 285 -9.93 -15.21 2.76
CA LYS A 285 -10.90 -16.19 3.26
C LYS A 285 -10.89 -16.28 4.78
N GLY A 286 -12.08 -16.45 5.35
CA GLY A 286 -12.28 -16.74 6.76
C GLY A 286 -11.75 -18.12 7.14
N GLY A 287 -11.23 -18.22 8.35
CA GLY A 287 -10.65 -19.45 8.85
C GLY A 287 -11.73 -20.52 8.97
N SER A 288 -11.41 -21.72 8.49
CA SER A 288 -12.30 -22.88 8.55
C SER A 288 -11.78 -23.93 9.51
N VAL A 289 -12.70 -24.74 9.98
CA VAL A 289 -12.43 -25.96 10.70
C VAL A 289 -12.16 -27.08 9.71
N ASP A 290 -11.04 -27.78 9.87
CA ASP A 290 -10.69 -28.96 9.08
C ASP A 290 -10.58 -30.17 10.01
N SER A 291 -11.67 -30.94 10.12
CA SER A 291 -11.73 -32.13 10.97
C SER A 291 -12.08 -33.40 10.20
N LYS A 292 -11.58 -34.53 10.72
CA LYS A 292 -11.91 -35.88 10.26
C LYS A 292 -12.92 -36.59 11.18
N THR A 293 -13.44 -35.90 12.20
CA THR A 293 -14.27 -36.47 13.28
C THR A 293 -15.40 -35.52 13.68
N GLU A 294 -16.50 -36.07 14.19
CA GLU A 294 -17.73 -35.35 14.60
C GLU A 294 -17.60 -34.59 15.95
N LYS A 295 -16.39 -34.36 16.47
CA LYS A 295 -16.18 -33.85 17.85
C LYS A 295 -15.40 -32.53 17.90
N VAL A 296 -15.87 -31.45 17.25
CA VAL A 296 -15.04 -30.26 16.98
C VAL A 296 -15.68 -28.93 17.33
N ILE A 297 -15.36 -28.39 18.50
CA ILE A 297 -15.96 -27.17 19.07
C ILE A 297 -15.34 -25.90 18.46
N SER A 298 -15.68 -25.52 17.23
CA SER A 298 -15.10 -24.29 16.68
C SER A 298 -16.04 -23.44 15.82
N LYS A 299 -16.07 -22.13 16.12
CA LYS A 299 -16.73 -21.10 15.32
C LYS A 299 -15.84 -20.74 14.13
N ALA A 300 -16.45 -20.56 12.97
CA ALA A 300 -15.75 -20.11 11.78
C ALA A 300 -15.43 -18.62 11.79
N GLY A 301 -14.39 -18.23 11.05
CA GLY A 301 -14.05 -16.84 10.80
C GLY A 301 -14.81 -16.27 9.61
N ASN A 302 -15.04 -14.96 9.61
CA ASN A 302 -15.61 -14.23 8.48
C ASN A 302 -14.57 -14.06 7.36
N GLY A 303 -15.04 -13.96 6.13
CA GLY A 303 -14.20 -13.48 5.04
C GLY A 303 -13.88 -11.99 5.18
N GLY A 304 -12.71 -11.59 4.71
CA GLY A 304 -12.29 -10.20 4.69
C GLY A 304 -13.08 -9.37 3.69
N ASP A 305 -13.20 -8.07 3.96
CA ASP A 305 -13.91 -7.12 3.10
C ASP A 305 -12.99 -6.61 1.97
N CYS A 306 -13.55 -6.07 0.89
CA CYS A 306 -12.73 -5.33 -0.08
C CYS A 306 -12.21 -4.04 0.56
N ILE A 307 -13.07 -3.32 1.28
CA ILE A 307 -12.71 -2.11 2.04
C ILE A 307 -13.37 -2.18 3.42
N SER A 308 -12.57 -2.14 4.47
CA SER A 308 -13.05 -2.06 5.85
C SER A 308 -12.62 -0.76 6.53
N ILE A 309 -13.56 -0.17 7.27
CA ILE A 309 -13.25 0.96 8.16
C ILE A 309 -13.08 0.41 9.57
N SER A 310 -11.87 0.51 10.11
CA SER A 310 -11.57 0.03 11.45
C SER A 310 -11.73 1.12 12.50
N LYS A 311 -11.93 0.71 13.75
CA LYS A 311 -12.13 1.64 14.87
C LYS A 311 -10.86 2.48 15.07
N SER A 312 -11.05 3.80 15.05
CA SER A 312 -10.06 4.80 15.42
C SER A 312 -10.12 5.11 16.93
N GLU A 313 -9.00 5.58 17.49
CA GLU A 313 -8.92 6.16 18.84
C GLU A 313 -9.43 7.62 18.88
N LEU A 314 -9.67 8.26 17.73
CA LEU A 314 -10.24 9.62 17.61
C LEU A 314 -11.65 9.72 18.20
N ASP A 315 -12.09 10.90 18.65
CA ASP A 315 -13.50 11.14 19.00
C ASP A 315 -14.45 10.78 17.84
N GLU A 316 -15.59 10.15 18.12
CA GLU A 316 -16.59 9.71 17.12
C GLU A 316 -17.10 10.86 16.24
N ASN A 317 -17.01 12.10 16.72
CA ASN A 317 -17.48 13.30 16.02
C ASN A 317 -16.53 13.88 14.97
N VAL A 318 -15.29 13.37 14.85
CA VAL A 318 -14.27 13.86 13.88
C VAL A 318 -14.05 12.85 12.74
N ARG A 319 -14.74 11.70 12.77
CA ARG A 319 -14.44 10.54 11.92
C ARG A 319 -15.15 10.60 10.58
N HIS A 320 -14.41 10.91 9.52
CA HIS A 320 -14.92 10.86 8.16
C HIS A 320 -13.93 10.09 7.28
N ALA A 321 -14.35 8.94 6.77
CA ALA A 321 -13.67 8.30 5.65
C ALA A 321 -14.34 8.77 4.35
N LYS A 322 -13.54 9.31 3.41
CA LYS A 322 -13.98 9.65 2.08
C LYS A 322 -13.51 8.57 1.12
N ILE A 323 -14.45 7.95 0.40
CA ILE A 323 -14.15 6.89 -0.56
C ILE A 323 -14.64 7.32 -1.92
N ARG A 324 -13.71 7.46 -2.87
CA ARG A 324 -14.00 7.68 -4.27
C ARG A 324 -13.48 6.49 -5.07
N ILE A 325 -14.37 5.83 -5.78
CA ILE A 325 -14.03 4.70 -6.65
C ILE A 325 -14.73 4.93 -7.98
N ASP A 326 -13.96 5.17 -9.04
CA ASP A 326 -14.50 5.35 -10.38
C ASP A 326 -14.94 4.00 -10.99
N ASN A 327 -15.21 3.98 -12.30
CA ASN A 327 -15.66 2.79 -13.00
C ASN A 327 -14.55 1.73 -13.13
N TYR A 328 -14.94 0.49 -13.45
CA TYR A 328 -14.04 -0.62 -13.81
C TYR A 328 -13.23 -1.22 -12.65
N VAL A 329 -13.73 -1.10 -11.42
CA VAL A 329 -13.25 -1.90 -10.30
C VAL A 329 -13.99 -3.24 -10.26
N GLN A 330 -13.23 -4.33 -10.19
CA GLN A 330 -13.72 -5.66 -9.89
C GLN A 330 -13.46 -5.94 -8.42
N ALA A 331 -14.51 -6.30 -7.68
CA ALA A 331 -14.44 -6.50 -6.25
C ALA A 331 -15.03 -7.87 -5.89
N GLU A 332 -14.34 -8.59 -5.00
CA GLU A 332 -14.77 -9.89 -4.49
C GLU A 332 -14.56 -9.93 -2.97
N GLY A 333 -15.64 -10.16 -2.22
CA GLY A 333 -15.53 -10.40 -0.78
C GLY A 333 -14.89 -11.75 -0.50
N GLY A 334 -14.16 -11.87 0.61
CA GLY A 334 -13.63 -13.17 1.03
C GLY A 334 -14.74 -14.13 1.44
N ASP A 335 -14.58 -15.43 1.19
CA ASP A 335 -15.55 -16.43 1.67
C ASP A 335 -15.47 -16.58 3.19
N GLY A 336 -16.61 -16.76 3.82
CA GLY A 336 -16.71 -17.15 5.23
C GLY A 336 -16.27 -18.59 5.47
N GLY A 337 -15.73 -18.85 6.65
CA GLY A 337 -15.25 -20.17 7.01
C GLY A 337 -16.36 -21.16 7.36
N ASN A 338 -16.07 -22.46 7.23
CA ASN A 338 -16.95 -23.52 7.70
C ASN A 338 -16.67 -23.84 9.18
N SER A 339 -17.73 -24.00 9.97
CA SER A 339 -17.65 -24.24 11.41
C SER A 339 -17.88 -25.72 11.79
N GLY A 340 -17.57 -26.07 13.03
CA GLY A 340 -17.75 -27.41 13.60
C GLY A 340 -18.92 -27.49 14.61
N VAL A 341 -18.98 -28.59 15.37
CA VAL A 341 -19.98 -28.86 16.41
C VAL A 341 -19.40 -28.89 17.82
N TYR A 342 -20.10 -28.38 18.81
CA TYR A 342 -19.66 -28.34 20.20
C TYR A 342 -20.49 -29.19 21.18
N PHE A 343 -19.90 -29.53 22.33
CA PHE A 343 -20.57 -30.31 23.38
C PHE A 343 -20.98 -29.41 24.54
N GLU A 344 -22.24 -29.51 24.96
CA GLU A 344 -22.77 -28.85 26.15
C GLU A 344 -23.64 -29.86 26.92
N ASN A 345 -23.24 -30.21 28.15
CA ASN A 345 -24.00 -31.10 29.04
C ASN A 345 -24.54 -32.36 28.34
N GLU A 346 -23.66 -33.12 27.69
CA GLU A 346 -23.95 -34.34 26.91
C GLU A 346 -24.68 -34.14 25.55
N SER A 347 -25.06 -32.92 25.18
CA SER A 347 -25.69 -32.58 23.88
C SER A 347 -24.66 -32.12 22.83
N ILE A 348 -24.93 -32.35 21.54
CA ILE A 348 -24.09 -31.87 20.42
C ILE A 348 -24.79 -30.70 19.72
N LEU A 349 -24.18 -29.51 19.73
CA LEU A 349 -24.73 -28.30 19.13
C LEU A 349 -23.85 -27.80 17.96
N GLY A 350 -24.45 -27.34 16.87
CA GLY A 350 -23.72 -26.76 15.74
C GLY A 350 -23.33 -25.31 16.01
N ASN A 351 -22.11 -24.92 15.60
CA ASN A 351 -21.72 -23.51 15.54
C ASN A 351 -22.18 -22.86 14.24
N ASP A 352 -22.30 -21.54 14.24
CA ASP A 352 -22.59 -20.78 13.03
C ASP A 352 -21.35 -20.71 12.10
N GLY A 353 -21.61 -20.78 10.80
CA GLY A 353 -20.62 -20.51 9.77
C GLY A 353 -20.21 -19.03 9.74
N GLY A 354 -19.03 -18.76 9.17
CA GLY A 354 -18.52 -17.40 9.03
C GLY A 354 -19.28 -16.65 7.94
N ASN A 355 -19.46 -15.33 8.11
CA ASN A 355 -20.08 -14.52 7.05
C ASN A 355 -19.08 -14.26 5.92
N GLY A 356 -19.61 -14.05 4.72
CA GLY A 356 -18.82 -13.58 3.59
C GLY A 356 -18.44 -12.10 3.72
N GLY A 357 -17.35 -11.73 3.07
CA GLY A 357 -16.82 -10.38 2.99
C GLY A 357 -17.65 -9.46 2.10
N ASN A 358 -17.71 -8.19 2.48
CA ASN A 358 -18.49 -7.14 1.85
C ASN A 358 -17.62 -6.31 0.89
N PHE A 359 -18.24 -5.49 0.04
CA PHE A 359 -17.46 -4.52 -0.73
C PHE A 359 -16.99 -3.37 0.17
N ILE A 360 -17.91 -2.68 0.86
CA ILE A 360 -17.56 -1.71 1.90
C ILE A 360 -18.23 -2.10 3.20
N ASN A 361 -17.44 -2.24 4.26
CA ASN A 361 -17.93 -2.39 5.62
C ASN A 361 -17.56 -1.16 6.46
N SER A 362 -18.58 -0.39 6.82
CA SER A 362 -18.40 0.83 7.61
C SER A 362 -18.14 0.59 9.09
N ASN A 363 -18.43 -0.62 9.60
CA ASN A 363 -18.41 -0.90 11.03
C ASN A 363 -19.14 0.19 11.86
N ASN A 364 -20.23 0.73 11.30
CA ASN A 364 -21.06 1.81 11.85
C ASN A 364 -20.43 3.20 11.90
N PHE A 365 -19.30 3.43 11.23
CA PHE A 365 -18.69 4.75 11.07
C PHE A 365 -19.28 5.53 9.90
N LYS A 366 -19.19 6.85 9.99
CA LYS A 366 -19.61 7.76 8.92
C LYS A 366 -18.64 7.67 7.73
N ILE A 367 -19.18 7.29 6.58
CA ILE A 367 -18.47 7.26 5.30
C ILE A 367 -19.16 8.21 4.34
N GLU A 368 -18.38 9.00 3.63
CA GLU A 368 -18.81 9.70 2.43
C GLU A 368 -18.27 8.93 1.22
N ALA A 369 -19.17 8.41 0.37
CA ALA A 369 -18.79 7.50 -0.70
C ALA A 369 -19.34 7.97 -2.06
N ALA A 370 -18.42 8.17 -3.02
CA ALA A 370 -18.72 8.35 -4.44
C ALA A 370 -18.26 7.10 -5.21
N ILE A 371 -19.20 6.23 -5.57
CA ILE A 371 -18.91 4.91 -6.17
C ILE A 371 -19.50 4.84 -7.58
N GLY A 372 -18.64 4.58 -8.55
CA GLY A 372 -19.00 4.38 -9.96
C GLY A 372 -19.59 2.99 -10.23
N ASN A 373 -19.60 2.62 -11.51
CA ASN A 373 -20.01 1.29 -11.95
C ASN A 373 -18.92 0.27 -11.63
N ILE A 374 -19.11 -0.44 -10.53
CA ILE A 374 -18.26 -1.55 -10.09
C ILE A 374 -18.96 -2.89 -10.32
N PHE A 375 -18.16 -3.92 -10.58
CA PHE A 375 -18.62 -5.30 -10.52
C PHE A 375 -18.24 -5.87 -9.17
N PHE A 376 -19.23 -6.26 -8.37
CA PHE A 376 -19.01 -6.84 -7.06
C PHE A 376 -19.67 -8.21 -6.94
N THR A 377 -18.91 -9.17 -6.43
CA THR A 377 -19.39 -10.48 -5.97
C THR A 377 -19.17 -10.56 -4.46
N GLY A 378 -20.26 -10.69 -3.69
CA GLY A 378 -20.18 -10.92 -2.26
C GLY A 378 -19.52 -12.25 -1.93
N GLY A 379 -18.69 -12.27 -0.89
CA GLY A 379 -18.11 -13.53 -0.42
C GLY A 379 -19.20 -14.50 0.00
N GLU A 380 -19.02 -15.80 -0.23
CA GLU A 380 -20.03 -16.77 0.17
C GLU A 380 -20.02 -16.96 1.70
N GLY A 381 -21.19 -17.08 2.30
CA GLY A 381 -21.31 -17.46 3.71
C GLY A 381 -20.88 -18.92 3.92
N GLY A 382 -20.07 -19.16 4.95
CA GLY A 382 -19.61 -20.49 5.29
C GLY A 382 -20.71 -21.35 5.94
N LYS A 383 -20.52 -22.66 5.94
CA LYS A 383 -21.50 -23.61 6.48
C LYS A 383 -21.45 -23.67 8.01
N GLY A 384 -22.64 -23.71 8.62
CA GLY A 384 -22.81 -24.03 10.04
C GLY A 384 -22.52 -25.50 10.32
N GLY A 385 -22.04 -25.81 11.53
CA GLY A 385 -21.82 -27.18 11.98
C GLY A 385 -23.13 -27.96 12.14
N CYS A 386 -23.10 -29.27 11.91
CA CYS A 386 -24.26 -30.15 11.99
C CYS A 386 -24.25 -31.02 13.25
N GLY A 387 -25.01 -30.63 14.29
CA GLY A 387 -25.25 -31.40 15.53
C GLY A 387 -26.73 -31.75 15.72
N GLU A 388 -27.15 -32.02 16.96
CA GLU A 388 -28.58 -32.13 17.35
C GLU A 388 -29.31 -30.81 17.12
N THR A 389 -28.60 -29.68 17.24
CA THR A 389 -29.02 -28.38 16.71
C THR A 389 -28.11 -28.00 15.55
N ILE A 390 -28.69 -27.69 14.38
CA ILE A 390 -27.93 -27.24 13.21
C ILE A 390 -27.54 -25.78 13.42
N GLY A 391 -26.24 -25.49 13.32
CA GLY A 391 -25.73 -24.12 13.32
C GLY A 391 -26.13 -23.41 12.02
N LYS A 392 -26.34 -22.09 12.08
CA LYS A 392 -26.74 -21.34 10.89
C LYS A 392 -25.58 -21.23 9.92
N ASN A 393 -25.88 -21.29 8.63
CA ASN A 393 -24.92 -20.86 7.62
C ASN A 393 -24.66 -19.36 7.79
N GLY A 394 -23.42 -18.96 7.54
CA GLY A 394 -23.07 -17.56 7.42
C GLY A 394 -23.84 -16.90 6.29
N ILE A 395 -23.98 -15.59 6.39
CA ILE A 395 -24.65 -14.79 5.38
C ILE A 395 -23.62 -14.40 4.32
N SER A 396 -24.00 -14.44 3.05
CA SER A 396 -23.15 -13.93 1.97
C SER A 396 -22.92 -12.43 2.14
N GLY A 397 -21.73 -11.98 1.74
CA GLY A 397 -21.36 -10.58 1.83
C GLY A 397 -22.23 -9.68 0.95
N GLU A 398 -22.41 -8.46 1.42
CA GLU A 398 -23.23 -7.45 0.76
C GLU A 398 -22.35 -6.36 0.14
N LYS A 399 -22.92 -5.60 -0.79
CA LYS A 399 -22.18 -4.49 -1.42
C LYS A 399 -21.83 -3.39 -0.41
N PHE A 400 -22.71 -3.14 0.55
CA PHE A 400 -22.49 -2.11 1.55
C PHE A 400 -23.05 -2.59 2.88
N LYS A 401 -22.24 -2.50 3.95
CA LYS A 401 -22.62 -2.91 5.30
C LYS A 401 -22.45 -1.78 6.31
N GLY A 402 -23.51 -1.56 7.10
CA GLY A 402 -23.63 -0.57 8.17
C GLY A 402 -24.42 0.69 7.78
N ASP A 403 -24.92 1.40 8.79
CA ASP A 403 -26.03 2.36 8.64
C ASP A 403 -25.60 3.79 8.25
N ASN A 404 -24.29 4.08 8.20
CA ASN A 404 -23.75 5.44 8.13
C ASN A 404 -22.96 5.73 6.84
N ILE A 405 -23.42 5.21 5.69
CA ILE A 405 -22.81 5.46 4.38
C ILE A 405 -23.64 6.52 3.64
N TYR A 406 -23.04 7.69 3.42
CA TYR A 406 -23.63 8.82 2.72
C TYR A 406 -23.08 8.88 1.30
N TYR A 407 -23.98 8.90 0.31
CA TYR A 407 -23.59 8.95 -1.09
C TYR A 407 -23.56 10.39 -1.60
N THR A 408 -22.45 10.78 -2.21
CA THR A 408 -22.31 12.02 -2.95
C THR A 408 -22.24 11.73 -4.44
N GLU A 409 -22.86 12.58 -5.26
CA GLU A 409 -22.72 12.50 -6.72
C GLU A 409 -21.27 12.84 -7.13
N PHE A 410 -20.80 12.31 -8.26
CA PHE A 410 -19.48 12.66 -8.81
C PHE A 410 -19.46 14.15 -9.23
N VAL A 411 -19.16 15.05 -8.29
CA VAL A 411 -18.90 16.46 -8.62
C VAL A 411 -17.45 16.56 -9.06
N LYS A 412 -17.22 16.94 -10.32
CA LYS A 412 -15.88 17.05 -10.92
C LYS A 412 -14.95 18.06 -10.25
N GLU A 413 -15.47 18.95 -9.38
CA GLU A 413 -14.77 20.12 -8.88
C GLU A 413 -14.13 19.98 -7.48
N GLU A 414 -14.40 18.91 -6.71
CA GLU A 414 -13.99 18.85 -5.28
C GLU A 414 -12.56 18.38 -4.99
N ASN A 415 -11.79 17.93 -5.99
CA ASN A 415 -10.43 17.46 -5.72
C ASN A 415 -9.49 18.62 -5.33
N GLU A 416 -9.59 19.81 -5.94
CA GLU A 416 -8.69 20.93 -5.63
C GLU A 416 -8.89 21.49 -4.22
N ASP A 417 -10.12 21.51 -3.71
CA ASP A 417 -10.41 22.05 -2.38
C ASP A 417 -10.06 21.06 -1.26
N LEU A 418 -10.18 19.74 -1.50
CA LEU A 418 -9.78 18.73 -0.53
C LEU A 418 -8.24 18.64 -0.39
N TYR A 419 -7.51 18.73 -1.50
CA TYR A 419 -6.04 18.79 -1.46
C TYR A 419 -5.56 20.09 -0.82
N LYS A 420 -6.27 21.22 -1.00
CA LYS A 420 -6.01 22.45 -0.24
C LYS A 420 -6.27 22.30 1.25
N GLU A 421 -7.35 21.65 1.66
CA GLU A 421 -7.67 21.46 3.09
C GLU A 421 -6.62 20.61 3.80
N LEU A 422 -6.14 19.54 3.15
CA LEU A 422 -5.05 18.69 3.65
C LEU A 422 -3.71 19.42 3.64
N ASP A 423 -3.41 20.20 2.59
CA ASP A 423 -2.21 21.06 2.55
C ASP A 423 -2.26 22.18 3.60
N ASP A 424 -3.43 22.74 3.89
CA ASP A 424 -3.61 23.81 4.87
C ASP A 424 -3.54 23.27 6.31
N LEU A 425 -3.98 22.03 6.54
CA LEU A 425 -3.73 21.30 7.79
C LEU A 425 -2.23 21.01 7.98
N ALA A 426 -1.54 20.54 6.93
CA ALA A 426 -0.10 20.32 6.96
C ALA A 426 0.71 21.63 7.15
N LYS A 427 0.26 22.74 6.54
CA LYS A 427 0.87 24.06 6.72
C LYS A 427 0.64 24.64 8.11
N LYS A 428 -0.54 24.44 8.71
CA LYS A 428 -0.81 24.85 10.10
C LYS A 428 0.13 24.17 11.10
N GLU A 429 0.47 22.90 10.89
CA GLU A 429 1.46 22.20 11.72
C GLU A 429 2.88 22.74 11.51
N SER A 430 3.28 23.06 10.27
CA SER A 430 4.60 23.66 10.02
C SER A 430 4.81 24.99 10.75
N LEU A 431 3.75 25.79 10.92
CA LEU A 431 3.76 27.07 11.64
C LEU A 431 3.72 26.90 13.18
N LEU A 432 3.08 25.85 13.69
CA LEU A 432 3.07 25.51 15.11
C LEU A 432 4.43 24.95 15.57
N ASP A 433 5.06 24.13 14.73
CA ASP A 433 6.41 23.61 15.01
C ASP A 433 7.49 24.68 14.83
N PHE A 434 7.37 25.61 13.86
CA PHE A 434 8.31 26.74 13.73
C PHE A 434 8.29 27.68 14.94
N ASN A 435 7.10 27.95 15.50
CA ASN A 435 6.96 28.83 16.66
C ASN A 435 7.51 28.18 17.94
N ASN A 436 7.37 26.86 18.10
CA ASN A 436 7.95 26.12 19.22
C ASN A 436 9.47 25.90 19.06
N PHE A 437 9.99 25.74 17.84
CA PHE A 437 11.44 25.65 17.60
C PHE A 437 12.16 26.99 17.83
N SER A 438 11.48 28.13 17.59
CA SER A 438 12.09 29.45 17.73
C SER A 438 12.27 29.93 19.18
N GLN A 439 11.61 29.29 20.16
CA GLN A 439 11.67 29.72 21.56
C GLN A 439 12.57 28.87 22.47
N GLU A 440 13.00 27.67 22.08
CA GLU A 440 13.76 26.81 23.00
C GLU A 440 15.26 26.64 22.74
N HIS A 441 15.85 27.09 21.62
CA HIS A 441 17.30 26.92 21.38
C HIS A 441 18.00 28.18 20.86
N ILE A 442 18.14 29.18 21.74
CA ILE A 442 19.32 30.06 21.73
C ILE A 442 19.91 30.07 23.15
N LYS A 443 20.68 29.03 23.49
CA LYS A 443 21.73 29.17 24.51
C LYS A 443 22.95 29.78 23.82
N LYS A 444 23.04 31.11 23.87
CA LYS A 444 24.30 31.85 23.76
C LYS A 444 24.95 31.87 25.14
N GLU A 445 26.28 32.02 25.15
CA GLU A 445 27.24 31.97 26.28
C GLU A 445 27.89 30.57 26.34
N ASP A 446 29.05 30.31 25.71
CA ASP A 446 30.34 30.98 25.95
C ASP A 446 30.76 32.05 24.92
N ILE A 447 30.67 33.33 25.29
CA ILE A 447 31.60 34.36 24.82
C ILE A 447 31.99 35.18 26.05
N GLU A 448 33.20 34.95 26.52
CA GLU A 448 33.87 35.65 27.60
C GLU A 448 34.43 36.99 27.06
N ILE A 449 33.84 38.14 27.41
CA ILE A 449 34.53 39.45 27.36
C ILE A 449 34.18 40.28 28.60
N ILE A 450 35.25 40.83 29.15
CA ILE A 450 35.48 41.55 30.39
C ILE A 450 34.85 42.97 30.42
N LYS A 451 34.25 43.31 31.58
CA LYS A 451 34.09 44.61 32.29
C LYS A 451 33.83 45.91 31.50
N ASP A 452 32.79 46.65 31.89
CA ASP A 452 32.88 47.76 32.89
C ASP A 452 31.51 48.45 33.07
N ASP A 453 31.31 48.98 34.28
CA ASP A 453 30.13 49.70 34.77
C ASP A 453 29.66 50.86 33.88
N LYS A 454 28.33 51.00 33.71
CA LYS A 454 27.58 52.26 33.97
C LYS A 454 26.08 52.10 33.75
N GLU A 455 25.33 52.51 34.76
CA GLU A 455 23.92 52.88 34.71
C GLU A 455 23.65 53.87 33.57
N ILE A 456 22.60 53.65 32.77
CA ILE A 456 21.69 54.72 32.32
C ILE A 456 20.26 54.20 32.32
N ASN A 457 19.42 54.99 32.96
CA ASN A 457 17.99 54.85 33.19
C ASN A 457 17.21 55.58 32.08
N HIS A 458 16.01 55.09 31.78
CA HIS A 458 14.89 55.75 31.05
C HIS A 458 15.13 56.33 29.63
N GLU A 459 14.33 55.87 28.66
CA GLU A 459 13.16 56.60 28.12
C GLU A 459 12.67 56.00 26.77
N ASN A 460 11.34 55.91 26.66
CA ASN A 460 10.50 56.05 25.46
C ASN A 460 10.91 55.34 24.16
N TYR A 461 10.07 54.42 23.67
CA TYR A 461 9.53 54.54 22.31
C TYR A 461 8.15 53.90 22.20
N ASN A 462 7.19 54.74 21.81
CA ASN A 462 5.83 54.42 21.42
C ASN A 462 5.76 54.68 19.90
N LYS A 463 5.05 53.81 19.18
CA LYS A 463 4.57 53.92 17.78
C LYS A 463 5.55 53.76 16.60
N ASN A 464 5.17 52.79 15.76
CA ASN A 464 5.17 52.69 14.29
C ASN A 464 6.47 53.01 13.52
N PHE A 465 6.92 52.10 12.64
CA PHE A 465 6.95 52.27 11.17
C PHE A 465 7.58 51.05 10.46
N TYR A 466 6.96 50.67 9.34
CA TYR A 466 7.47 50.10 8.07
C TYR A 466 8.89 49.52 7.96
N ILE A 467 8.98 48.37 7.27
CA ILE A 467 10.09 47.97 6.39
C ILE A 467 9.42 47.34 5.16
N GLU A 468 9.22 48.07 4.05
CA GLU A 468 10.10 48.23 2.87
C GLU A 468 10.45 46.91 2.16
N GLU A 469 9.71 46.64 1.08
CA GLU A 469 10.10 45.75 -0.01
C GLU A 469 11.38 46.29 -0.68
N LYS A 470 12.39 45.44 -0.85
CA LYS A 470 13.49 45.67 -1.78
C LYS A 470 13.40 44.65 -2.91
N GLU A 471 13.05 45.16 -4.09
CA GLU A 471 13.33 44.51 -5.38
C GLU A 471 14.84 44.28 -5.51
N VAL A 472 15.22 43.05 -5.84
CA VAL A 472 16.49 42.74 -6.50
C VAL A 472 16.13 42.07 -7.82
N ILE A 473 16.28 42.85 -8.89
CA ILE A 473 16.31 42.41 -10.29
C ILE A 473 17.74 41.93 -10.56
N GLU A 474 17.91 40.67 -10.94
CA GLU A 474 19.11 40.22 -11.67
C GLU A 474 18.70 39.36 -12.89
N ASP A 475 18.89 40.01 -14.05
CA ASP A 475 19.16 39.54 -15.40
C ASP A 475 19.24 38.02 -15.69
N ILE A 476 18.28 37.54 -16.50
CA ILE A 476 18.46 36.34 -17.32
C ILE A 476 18.66 36.78 -18.78
N GLN A 477 19.90 36.63 -19.27
CA GLN A 477 20.21 36.74 -20.68
C GLN A 477 19.61 35.57 -21.47
N LEU A 478 18.62 35.87 -22.31
CA LEU A 478 18.14 35.01 -23.39
C LEU A 478 19.20 34.90 -24.48
N LYS A 479 19.69 33.69 -24.74
CA LYS A 479 20.36 33.36 -26.01
C LYS A 479 19.36 32.70 -26.94
N GLU A 480 18.99 33.45 -27.96
CA GLU A 480 18.33 32.97 -29.17
C GLU A 480 19.19 31.92 -29.88
N ASN A 481 18.56 30.85 -30.38
CA ASN A 481 18.94 30.29 -31.67
C ASN A 481 17.69 29.83 -32.42
N LYS A 482 17.56 30.42 -33.62
CA LYS A 482 16.53 30.21 -34.65
C LYS A 482 16.49 28.74 -35.10
N ILE A 483 15.35 28.25 -35.58
CA ILE A 483 14.92 28.08 -36.99
C ILE A 483 13.51 27.45 -36.89
N GLY A 484 12.44 27.75 -37.63
CA GLY A 484 12.17 28.46 -38.88
C GLY A 484 10.95 27.76 -39.50
N TYR A 485 9.85 28.47 -39.77
CA TYR A 485 8.69 27.93 -40.49
C TYR A 485 8.96 27.94 -42.01
N GLY A 486 8.52 26.88 -42.71
CA GLY A 486 8.55 26.80 -44.17
C GLY A 486 7.66 25.67 -44.71
N ASP A 487 6.80 26.03 -45.66
CA ASP A 487 5.71 25.28 -46.30
C ASP A 487 6.09 24.10 -47.21
N GLU A 488 5.06 23.28 -47.46
CA GLU A 488 4.70 22.52 -48.68
C GLU A 488 5.80 22.29 -49.75
N ASN A 489 6.24 21.02 -49.89
CA ASN A 489 6.36 20.29 -51.17
C ASN A 489 7.03 18.92 -51.00
N ASN A 490 6.30 17.88 -51.42
CA ASN A 490 6.76 16.70 -52.17
C ASN A 490 7.77 15.66 -51.60
N GLN A 491 7.27 14.42 -51.67
CA GLN A 491 7.93 13.17 -52.11
C GLN A 491 8.37 12.12 -51.06
N LEU A 492 7.58 11.05 -51.05
CA LEU A 492 7.98 9.65 -50.83
C LEU A 492 9.21 9.27 -51.67
N GLU A 493 10.14 8.51 -51.09
CA GLU A 493 10.77 7.37 -51.77
C GLU A 493 11.01 6.20 -50.81
N ILE A 494 10.78 5.00 -51.34
CA ILE A 494 10.66 3.67 -50.72
C ILE A 494 11.87 2.84 -51.18
N PHE A 495 12.70 2.37 -50.22
CA PHE A 495 13.47 1.09 -50.14
C PHE A 495 14.41 0.68 -51.33
N PRO A 496 15.24 -0.40 -51.29
CA PRO A 496 15.40 -1.49 -50.30
C PRO A 496 16.86 -1.94 -50.00
N ASN A 497 17.04 -2.82 -49.00
CA ASN A 497 17.66 -4.12 -49.32
C ASN A 497 17.28 -5.24 -48.34
N LEU A 498 16.81 -6.34 -48.94
CA LEU A 498 16.36 -7.60 -48.36
C LEU A 498 17.51 -8.62 -48.34
N ASN A 499 17.44 -9.58 -47.42
CA ASN A 499 17.86 -10.98 -47.59
C ASN A 499 17.20 -11.79 -46.45
N GLU A 500 16.00 -12.36 -46.65
CA GLU A 500 15.72 -13.77 -47.02
C GLU A 500 16.29 -14.80 -46.02
N LYS A 501 15.51 -15.66 -45.34
CA LYS A 501 14.60 -16.68 -45.91
C LYS A 501 13.38 -17.03 -45.05
N ASN A 502 12.29 -17.30 -45.78
CA ASN A 502 10.92 -17.65 -45.39
C ASN A 502 10.74 -19.03 -44.71
N LYS A 503 9.67 -19.12 -43.90
CA LYS A 503 8.64 -20.18 -44.02
C LYS A 503 7.25 -19.63 -43.66
N LEU A 504 6.46 -19.32 -44.69
CA LEU A 504 5.02 -19.09 -44.65
C LEU A 504 4.30 -20.44 -44.53
N VAL A 505 3.39 -20.56 -43.56
CA VAL A 505 2.32 -21.57 -43.55
C VAL A 505 1.01 -20.84 -43.81
N LYS A 506 0.34 -21.19 -44.92
CA LYS A 506 -1.05 -20.86 -45.22
C LYS A 506 -1.95 -21.50 -44.15
N ILE A 507 -2.88 -20.74 -43.58
CA ILE A 507 -4.09 -21.30 -42.98
C ILE A 507 -5.28 -20.76 -43.76
N GLU A 508 -6.05 -21.72 -44.30
CA GLU A 508 -7.25 -21.53 -45.09
C GLU A 508 -8.41 -21.02 -44.22
N ASN A 509 -9.23 -20.14 -44.79
CA ASN A 509 -10.47 -19.66 -44.20
C ASN A 509 -11.45 -20.83 -43.96
N GLN A 510 -11.71 -21.16 -42.69
CA GLN A 510 -12.92 -21.89 -42.31
C GLN A 510 -13.92 -20.92 -41.66
N ALA A 511 -15.13 -20.92 -42.22
CA ALA A 511 -16.23 -20.07 -41.83
C ALA A 511 -16.66 -20.32 -40.38
N LEU A 512 -16.75 -19.24 -39.59
CA LEU A 512 -17.37 -19.25 -38.26
C LEU A 512 -18.85 -18.77 -38.34
N PRO A 513 -19.74 -19.35 -37.52
CA PRO A 513 -21.20 -19.21 -37.66
C PRO A 513 -21.76 -17.90 -37.09
N VAL A 514 -22.65 -17.30 -37.89
CA VAL A 514 -23.86 -16.46 -37.69
C VAL A 514 -24.10 -15.59 -36.43
N GLU A 515 -23.43 -15.73 -35.28
CA GLU A 515 -23.77 -14.94 -34.07
C GLU A 515 -23.10 -13.54 -33.95
N TYR A 516 -22.15 -13.20 -34.81
CA TYR A 516 -21.42 -11.93 -34.73
C TYR A 516 -22.05 -10.74 -35.47
N LYS A 517 -23.21 -10.89 -36.11
CA LYS A 517 -23.84 -9.80 -36.89
C LYS A 517 -24.70 -8.83 -36.07
N GLU A 518 -25.12 -9.18 -34.85
CA GLU A 518 -25.93 -8.29 -34.02
C GLU A 518 -25.08 -7.34 -33.15
N ALA A 519 -23.92 -7.81 -32.66
CA ALA A 519 -22.99 -7.00 -31.87
C ALA A 519 -22.36 -5.84 -32.68
N SER A 520 -22.10 -6.04 -33.98
CA SER A 520 -21.53 -4.98 -34.83
C SER A 520 -22.57 -3.90 -35.20
N LYS A 521 -23.86 -4.26 -35.32
CA LYS A 521 -24.94 -3.27 -35.52
C LYS A 521 -25.15 -2.38 -34.29
N HIS A 522 -25.00 -2.94 -33.08
CA HIS A 522 -25.19 -2.18 -31.84
C HIS A 522 -24.05 -1.18 -31.60
N SER A 523 -22.81 -1.60 -31.81
CA SER A 523 -21.63 -0.73 -31.70
C SER A 523 -21.59 0.36 -32.78
N THR A 524 -21.99 0.06 -34.02
CA THR A 524 -22.08 1.08 -35.09
C THR A 524 -23.16 2.14 -34.80
N ASN A 525 -24.28 1.75 -34.19
CA ASN A 525 -25.35 2.70 -33.79
C ASN A 525 -24.95 3.60 -32.61
N ILE A 526 -24.15 3.10 -31.67
CA ILE A 526 -23.63 3.89 -30.53
C ILE A 526 -22.62 4.92 -31.04
N ILE A 527 -21.69 4.50 -31.90
CA ILE A 527 -20.69 5.41 -32.50
C ILE A 527 -21.39 6.48 -33.34
N LYS A 528 -22.42 6.12 -34.12
CA LYS A 528 -23.19 7.08 -34.93
C LYS A 528 -23.94 8.10 -34.06
N ARG A 529 -24.56 7.68 -32.95
CA ARG A 529 -25.19 8.58 -31.97
C ARG A 529 -24.19 9.51 -31.30
N LEU A 530 -22.98 9.03 -31.02
CA LEU A 530 -21.90 9.85 -30.45
C LEU A 530 -21.44 10.93 -31.45
N PHE A 531 -21.29 10.57 -32.73
CA PHE A 531 -20.96 11.52 -33.79
C PHE A 531 -22.08 12.55 -34.02
N ASP A 532 -23.35 12.14 -34.03
CA ASP A 532 -24.48 13.06 -34.19
C ASP A 532 -24.60 14.02 -32.99
N TYR A 533 -24.29 13.55 -31.78
CA TYR A 533 -24.24 14.38 -30.57
C TYR A 533 -23.12 15.43 -30.63
N ILE A 534 -21.91 15.02 -31.03
CA ILE A 534 -20.75 15.92 -31.19
C ILE A 534 -21.03 16.96 -32.30
N LYS A 535 -21.66 16.54 -33.40
CA LYS A 535 -22.01 17.45 -34.51
C LYS A 535 -23.05 18.50 -34.10
N ASN A 536 -23.99 18.13 -33.22
CA ASN A 536 -24.98 19.07 -32.66
C ASN A 536 -24.39 20.02 -31.62
N LEU A 537 -23.33 19.62 -30.91
CA LEU A 537 -22.57 20.50 -30.00
C LEU A 537 -21.73 21.53 -30.75
N ILE A 538 -21.11 21.11 -31.85
CA ILE A 538 -20.28 22.00 -32.69
C ILE A 538 -21.14 23.05 -33.41
N ASN A 539 -22.37 22.72 -33.81
CA ASN A 539 -23.26 23.67 -34.50
C ASN A 539 -24.04 24.61 -33.55
N LYS A 540 -23.84 24.51 -32.23
CA LYS A 540 -24.49 25.36 -31.21
C LYS A 540 -23.54 26.39 -30.58
N ASN A 541 -22.28 26.39 -30.99
CA ASN A 541 -21.27 27.41 -30.73
C ASN A 541 -20.79 27.97 -32.07
#